data_AF-A0A7C7WT75-F1
#
_entry.id   AF-A0A7C7WT75-F1
#
_cell.length_a   1.000
_cell.length_b   1.000
_cell.length_c   1.000
_cell.angle_alpha   90.00
_cell.angle_beta   90.00
_cell.angle_gamma   90.00
#
_symmetry.space_group_name_H-M   'P 1'
#
loop_
_entity.id
_entity.type
_entity.pdbx_description
1 polymer ?
#
loop_
_entity_poly.entity_id
_entity_poly.type
_entity_poly.pdbx_seq_one_letter_code
_entity_poly.pdbx_strand_id
1 'polypeptide(L)'
;MSTNRDRDLGMHRPITRRDFVNGVGVAVGGALIAPGWLSAREGAAAASQAQDYYPPALTGMRGSHPGSFEVAHALRDGTTFSDVADTGEHYDMVVVGGGLSGLSAAYFFLTSAGRGARVLVLDNHDDFGGHAKRNEMTYRGRTLMLNGGTSYLESVNHYSAVSQTLLAAVGIDTQSANATSAAGRRLYRSLGLGSATFFAKEVFGEDRLVMGRGGRSGGWAEWLAQTPMSPEAQRDIARLYDDDANPDYLPGLSDADKKDRLARISYRDFLLDLAKVHPDVIAFFDDRPKGSFCVGIDGHPALYG
;
A
#
# COMPACT_ATOMS: atom_id res chain seq x y z
N MET A 1 21.46 -34.26 3.44
CA MET A 1 22.06 -33.84 2.16
C MET A 1 21.20 -32.71 1.62
N SER A 2 21.78 -31.54 1.32
CA SER A 2 20.98 -30.42 0.78
C SER A 2 20.46 -30.79 -0.60
N THR A 3 19.21 -30.46 -0.89
CA THR A 3 18.62 -30.65 -2.23
C THR A 3 19.27 -29.66 -3.23
N ASN A 4 19.10 -29.87 -4.53
CA ASN A 4 19.58 -28.89 -5.54
C ASN A 4 18.97 -27.50 -5.31
N ARG A 5 17.71 -27.45 -4.86
CA ARG A 5 17.02 -26.20 -4.51
C ARG A 5 17.67 -25.49 -3.31
N ASP A 6 18.12 -26.24 -2.30
CA ASP A 6 18.86 -25.69 -1.15
C ASP A 6 20.25 -25.15 -1.55
N ARG A 7 20.88 -25.73 -2.59
CA ARG A 7 22.13 -25.20 -3.12
C ARG A 7 21.92 -23.89 -3.87
N ASP A 8 20.90 -23.83 -4.72
CA ASP A 8 20.56 -22.63 -5.49
C ASP A 8 20.16 -21.45 -4.58
N LEU A 9 19.48 -21.74 -3.46
CA LEU A 9 19.13 -20.77 -2.43
C LEU A 9 20.31 -20.39 -1.50
N GLY A 10 21.50 -20.97 -1.70
CA GLY A 10 22.69 -20.64 -0.89
C GLY A 10 22.71 -21.23 0.52
N MET A 11 21.79 -22.14 0.87
CA MET A 11 21.62 -22.69 2.24
C MET A 11 22.79 -23.56 2.72
N HIS A 12 23.74 -23.88 1.84
CA HIS A 12 24.97 -24.62 2.14
C HIS A 12 26.14 -23.69 2.50
N ARG A 13 25.94 -22.37 2.43
CA ARG A 13 26.94 -21.36 2.75
C ARG A 13 26.57 -20.71 4.08
N PRO A 14 27.53 -20.52 5.00
CA PRO A 14 27.29 -19.67 6.15
C PRO A 14 26.96 -18.26 5.65
N ILE A 15 25.83 -17.70 6.08
CA ILE A 15 25.48 -16.31 5.81
C ILE A 15 26.41 -15.48 6.68
N THR A 16 27.38 -14.80 6.07
CA THR A 16 28.32 -13.96 6.81
C THR A 16 27.78 -12.55 6.90
N ARG A 17 28.08 -11.81 7.98
CA ARG A 17 27.71 -10.37 8.08
C ARG A 17 28.23 -9.54 6.90
N ARG A 18 29.25 -10.01 6.15
CA ARG A 18 29.78 -9.34 4.97
C ARG A 18 28.79 -9.29 3.80
N ASP A 19 27.77 -10.15 3.82
CA ASP A 19 26.67 -10.15 2.85
C ASP A 19 25.55 -9.16 3.24
N PHE A 20 25.58 -8.60 4.45
CA PHE A 20 24.56 -7.67 4.98
C PHE A 20 25.21 -6.46 5.65
N VAL A 21 25.19 -5.34 4.94
CA VAL A 21 25.87 -4.11 5.38
C VAL A 21 25.10 -3.43 6.50
N ASN A 22 25.83 -3.15 7.58
CA ASN A 22 25.36 -2.50 8.82
C ASN A 22 25.77 -1.02 8.85
N GLY A 23 25.00 -0.22 9.60
CA GLY A 23 25.39 1.14 9.98
C GLY A 23 24.78 1.58 11.32
N VAL A 24 25.69 1.88 12.26
CA VAL A 24 25.55 2.57 13.57
C VAL A 24 24.84 1.80 14.70
N GLY A 25 25.65 1.44 15.70
CA GLY A 25 25.19 0.98 17.01
C GLY A 25 24.47 2.09 17.78
N VAL A 26 23.17 2.22 17.52
CA VAL A 26 22.22 2.53 18.60
C VAL A 26 21.88 1.18 19.23
N ALA A 27 21.85 1.10 20.55
CA ALA A 27 21.46 -0.10 21.26
C ALA A 27 20.11 -0.60 20.72
N VAL A 28 20.13 -1.60 19.84
CA VAL A 28 18.93 -2.28 19.35
C VAL A 28 18.44 -3.12 20.51
N GLY A 29 17.53 -2.55 21.29
CA GLY A 29 16.72 -3.31 22.22
C GLY A 29 15.92 -4.31 21.39
N GLY A 30 16.36 -5.57 21.37
CA GLY A 30 15.63 -6.66 20.74
C GLY A 30 14.26 -6.76 21.38
N ALA A 31 13.22 -6.33 20.67
CA ALA A 31 11.86 -6.69 21.01
C ALA A 31 11.73 -8.19 20.72
N LEU A 32 11.86 -9.01 21.76
CA LEU A 32 11.44 -10.40 21.72
C LEU A 32 9.94 -10.42 21.43
N ILE A 33 9.55 -10.59 20.17
CA ILE A 33 8.21 -11.05 19.83
C ILE A 33 8.16 -12.55 20.16
N ALA A 34 8.14 -12.85 21.46
CA ALA A 34 7.63 -14.12 21.93
C ALA A 34 6.09 -14.03 21.88
N PRO A 35 5.37 -15.05 21.40
CA PRO A 35 3.92 -15.11 21.54
C PRO A 35 3.59 -15.20 23.03
N GLY A 36 3.28 -14.05 23.63
CA GLY A 36 2.97 -13.92 25.05
C GLY A 36 1.50 -14.22 25.29
N TRP A 37 1.18 -15.48 25.56
CA TRP A 37 -0.04 -15.81 26.30
C TRP A 37 0.44 -16.50 27.59
N LEU A 38 0.11 -15.91 28.74
CA LEU A 38 0.42 -16.34 30.13
C LEU A 38 1.79 -15.93 30.73
N SER A 39 1.77 -14.76 31.39
CA SER A 39 2.39 -14.41 32.69
C SER A 39 3.86 -14.74 33.01
N ALA A 40 4.61 -13.66 33.22
CA ALA A 40 5.59 -13.40 34.30
C ALA A 40 6.67 -14.45 34.65
N ARG A 41 7.95 -14.15 34.35
CA ARG A 41 9.00 -13.76 35.32
C ARG A 41 10.40 -13.81 34.70
N GLU A 42 11.24 -12.88 35.18
CA GLU A 42 12.71 -12.91 35.26
C GLU A 42 13.53 -12.57 34.01
N GLY A 43 13.90 -11.28 33.93
CA GLY A 43 15.31 -10.90 33.99
C GLY A 43 16.11 -10.88 32.68
N ALA A 44 15.99 -9.79 31.92
CA ALA A 44 17.13 -9.27 31.17
C ALA A 44 17.25 -7.77 31.45
N ALA A 45 18.42 -7.36 31.95
CA ALA A 45 18.76 -6.01 32.41
C ALA A 45 18.88 -4.96 31.29
N ALA A 46 18.09 -5.08 30.21
CA ALA A 46 17.98 -4.09 29.13
C ALA A 46 16.72 -3.22 29.24
N ALA A 47 15.79 -3.56 30.13
CA ALA A 47 14.51 -2.85 30.28
C ALA A 47 14.62 -1.44 30.89
N SER A 48 15.77 -1.07 31.46
CA SER A 48 15.96 0.24 32.12
C SER A 48 16.33 1.38 31.17
N GLN A 49 16.77 1.12 29.93
CA GLN A 49 16.93 2.15 28.88
C GLN A 49 15.69 2.28 27.97
N ALA A 50 14.81 1.28 27.98
CA ALA A 50 13.60 1.25 27.14
C ALA A 50 12.52 2.25 27.58
N GLN A 51 12.64 2.86 28.76
CA GLN A 51 11.66 3.84 29.24
C GLN A 51 11.79 5.22 28.54
N ASP A 52 12.98 5.55 28.00
CA ASP A 52 13.22 6.83 27.30
C ASP A 52 13.15 6.70 25.76
N TYR A 53 13.30 5.49 25.21
CA TYR A 53 13.26 5.25 23.77
C TYR A 53 11.89 4.75 23.31
N TYR A 54 11.00 5.70 22.99
CA TYR A 54 9.66 5.44 22.45
C TYR A 54 9.45 6.16 21.11
N PRO A 55 9.91 5.57 20.00
CA PRO A 55 9.84 6.17 18.66
C PRO A 55 8.48 6.71 18.22
N PRO A 56 7.33 6.12 18.59
CA PRO A 56 6.02 6.64 18.18
C PRO A 56 5.73 8.06 18.68
N ALA A 57 6.29 8.50 19.81
CA ALA A 57 6.07 9.85 20.35
C ALA A 57 7.05 10.90 19.80
N LEU A 58 8.03 10.50 18.98
CA LEU A 58 9.01 11.42 18.41
C LEU A 58 8.36 12.32 17.34
N THR A 59 8.82 13.57 17.29
CA THR A 59 8.33 14.60 16.37
C THR A 59 9.35 14.87 15.25
N GLY A 60 8.97 15.70 14.25
CA GLY A 60 9.82 16.05 13.11
C GLY A 60 9.55 15.19 11.86
N MET A 61 10.40 15.33 10.83
CA MET A 61 10.33 14.48 9.64
C MET A 61 10.88 13.09 9.96
N ARG A 62 10.07 12.06 9.72
CA ARG A 62 10.31 10.67 10.12
C ARG A 62 9.97 9.76 8.94
N GLY A 63 10.57 8.57 8.87
CA GLY A 63 10.39 7.66 7.72
C GLY A 63 11.58 7.75 6.77
N SER A 64 11.34 7.74 5.46
CA SER A 64 12.39 8.00 4.48
C SER A 64 12.76 9.49 4.48
N HIS A 65 13.83 9.82 5.20
CA HIS A 65 14.33 11.18 5.37
C HIS A 65 15.83 11.22 5.01
N PRO A 66 16.40 12.42 4.79
CA PRO A 66 17.86 12.60 4.74
C PRO A 66 18.48 12.00 6.02
N GLY A 67 19.29 10.96 5.87
CA GLY A 67 19.90 10.12 6.91
C GLY A 67 19.55 8.63 6.79
N SER A 68 18.38 8.31 6.22
CA SER A 68 17.86 6.93 6.15
C SER A 68 18.46 6.08 5.01
N PHE A 69 19.00 6.68 3.95
CA PHE A 69 19.45 5.98 2.74
C PHE A 69 20.95 6.14 2.47
N GLU A 70 21.62 6.97 3.24
CA GLU A 70 22.99 7.43 3.02
C GLU A 70 23.99 6.32 3.27
N VAL A 71 23.76 5.45 4.27
CA VAL A 71 24.62 4.28 4.51
C VAL A 71 24.54 3.30 3.33
N ALA A 72 23.34 3.07 2.80
CA ALA A 72 23.15 2.19 1.64
C ALA A 72 23.78 2.77 0.37
N HIS A 73 23.66 4.09 0.16
CA HIS A 73 24.34 4.78 -0.93
C HIS A 73 25.86 4.78 -0.76
N ALA A 74 26.38 5.04 0.45
CA ALA A 74 27.81 5.00 0.74
C ALA A 74 28.39 3.62 0.42
N LEU A 75 27.68 2.55 0.75
CA LEU A 75 28.06 1.19 0.36
C LEU A 75 28.09 1.01 -1.17
N ARG A 76 27.01 1.39 -1.86
CA ARG A 76 26.94 1.34 -3.33
C ARG A 76 28.12 2.08 -3.96
N ASP A 77 28.51 3.20 -3.36
CA ASP A 77 29.58 4.07 -3.82
C ASP A 77 30.98 3.60 -3.37
N GLY A 78 31.09 2.43 -2.75
CA GLY A 78 32.36 1.77 -2.41
C GLY A 78 32.98 2.21 -1.08
N THR A 79 32.21 2.89 -0.21
CA THR A 79 32.67 3.26 1.13
C THR A 79 32.94 2.00 1.95
N THR A 80 34.13 1.92 2.52
CA THR A 80 34.50 0.85 3.47
C THR A 80 34.24 1.31 4.89
N PHE A 81 33.59 0.47 5.69
CA PHE A 81 33.31 0.75 7.10
C PHE A 81 34.42 0.15 7.98
N SER A 82 35.04 0.96 8.84
CA SER A 82 36.00 0.49 9.85
C SER A 82 35.28 -0.18 11.02
N ASP A 83 36.01 -0.87 11.90
CA ASP A 83 35.48 -1.42 13.15
C ASP A 83 34.45 -2.56 12.98
N VAL A 84 34.52 -3.28 11.86
CA VAL A 84 33.78 -4.52 11.66
C VAL A 84 34.44 -5.62 12.51
N ALA A 85 33.72 -6.11 13.52
CA ALA A 85 34.11 -7.24 14.34
C ALA A 85 33.09 -8.38 14.22
N ASP A 86 33.58 -9.61 14.30
CA ASP A 86 32.72 -10.77 14.50
C ASP A 86 32.16 -10.74 15.92
N THR A 87 30.82 -10.73 16.04
CA THR A 87 30.14 -10.72 17.34
C THR A 87 29.98 -12.13 17.92
N GLY A 88 30.28 -13.19 17.15
CA GLY A 88 30.03 -14.57 17.53
C GLY A 88 28.54 -14.95 17.57
N GLU A 89 27.66 -14.05 17.12
CA GLU A 89 26.23 -14.28 17.09
C GLU A 89 25.82 -15.10 15.87
N HIS A 90 24.97 -16.09 16.09
CA HIS A 90 24.39 -16.92 15.03
C HIS A 90 22.87 -16.76 14.99
N TYR A 91 22.34 -16.58 13.79
CA TYR A 91 20.91 -16.47 13.50
C TYR A 91 20.55 -17.45 12.39
N ASP A 92 19.38 -18.07 12.50
CA ASP A 92 18.84 -18.99 11.50
C ASP A 92 18.22 -18.24 10.31
N MET A 93 17.87 -16.97 10.51
CA MET A 93 17.35 -16.08 9.46
C MET A 93 17.76 -14.63 9.75
N VAL A 94 18.09 -13.89 8.69
CA VAL A 94 18.24 -12.44 8.70
C VAL A 94 17.15 -11.83 7.81
N VAL A 95 16.45 -10.84 8.32
CA VAL A 95 15.43 -10.05 7.62
C VAL A 95 15.92 -8.62 7.52
N VAL A 96 15.95 -8.08 6.30
CA VAL A 96 16.23 -6.66 6.06
C VAL A 96 14.93 -5.95 5.73
N GLY A 97 14.54 -5.02 6.60
CA GLY A 97 13.27 -4.32 6.60
C GLY A 97 12.30 -4.89 7.64
N GLY A 98 12.09 -4.16 8.73
CA GLY A 98 11.09 -4.40 9.77
C GLY A 98 9.69 -3.90 9.40
N GLY A 99 9.36 -3.80 8.12
CA GLY A 99 8.00 -3.53 7.64
C GLY A 99 7.08 -4.75 7.70
N LEU A 100 5.83 -4.60 7.25
CA LEU A 100 4.83 -5.67 7.25
C LEU A 100 5.36 -6.98 6.62
N SER A 101 6.00 -6.91 5.46
CA SER A 101 6.53 -8.10 4.77
C SER A 101 7.64 -8.80 5.55
N GLY A 102 8.62 -8.06 6.07
CA GLY A 102 9.74 -8.65 6.81
C GLY A 102 9.31 -9.22 8.16
N LEU A 103 8.46 -8.51 8.89
CA LEU A 103 7.88 -9.02 10.14
C LEU A 103 7.00 -10.25 9.90
N SER A 104 6.25 -10.30 8.80
CA SER A 104 5.48 -11.48 8.42
C SER A 104 6.40 -12.67 8.13
N ALA A 105 7.49 -12.45 7.39
CA ALA A 105 8.47 -13.49 7.08
C ALA A 105 9.12 -14.04 8.35
N ALA A 106 9.55 -13.16 9.27
CA ALA A 106 10.08 -13.54 10.57
C ALA A 106 9.06 -14.36 11.39
N TYR A 107 7.80 -13.91 11.44
CA TYR A 107 6.72 -14.58 12.15
C TYR A 107 6.49 -16.01 11.62
N PHE A 108 6.34 -16.17 10.30
CA PHE A 108 6.09 -17.48 9.71
C PHE A 108 7.31 -18.40 9.85
N PHE A 109 8.53 -17.87 9.74
CA PHE A 109 9.75 -18.64 9.96
C PHE A 109 9.83 -19.15 11.41
N LEU A 110 9.65 -18.28 12.41
CA LEU A 110 9.66 -18.67 13.82
C LEU A 110 8.56 -19.71 14.13
N THR A 111 7.39 -19.53 13.55
CA THR A 111 6.26 -20.47 13.70
C THR A 111 6.60 -21.86 13.12
N SER A 112 7.35 -21.91 12.01
CA SER A 112 7.71 -23.17 11.36
C SER A 112 8.97 -23.83 11.94
N ALA A 113 10.00 -23.05 12.29
CA ALA A 113 11.30 -23.54 12.74
C ALA A 113 11.31 -23.90 14.24
N GLY A 114 10.39 -23.35 15.02
CA GLY A 114 10.22 -23.65 16.43
C GLY A 114 11.02 -22.73 17.38
N ARG A 115 10.85 -22.96 18.68
CA ARG A 115 11.22 -22.02 19.76
C ARG A 115 12.73 -21.74 19.90
N GLY A 116 13.58 -22.56 19.30
CA GLY A 116 15.04 -22.38 19.33
C GLY A 116 15.57 -21.48 18.21
N ALA A 117 14.75 -21.19 17.20
CA ALA A 117 15.18 -20.43 16.05
C ALA A 117 15.39 -18.95 16.42
N ARG A 118 16.45 -18.35 15.88
CA ARG A 118 16.84 -16.96 16.10
C ARG A 118 16.74 -16.20 14.78
N VAL A 119 15.91 -15.15 14.77
CA VAL A 119 15.78 -14.24 13.62
C VAL A 119 16.35 -12.87 13.99
N LEU A 120 17.23 -12.35 13.15
CA LEU A 120 17.69 -10.96 13.22
C LEU A 120 16.89 -10.12 12.24
N VAL A 121 16.18 -9.10 12.74
CA VAL A 121 15.50 -8.11 11.90
C VAL A 121 16.30 -6.82 11.94
N LEU A 122 16.69 -6.32 10.78
CA LEU A 122 17.42 -5.06 10.60
C LEU A 122 16.51 -4.05 9.93
N ASP A 123 16.38 -2.86 10.49
CA ASP A 123 15.68 -1.73 9.88
C ASP A 123 16.56 -0.48 9.99
N ASN A 124 16.54 0.35 8.95
CA ASN A 124 17.24 1.63 8.92
C ASN A 124 16.40 2.75 9.56
N HIS A 125 15.16 2.47 9.96
CA HIS A 125 14.29 3.40 10.66
C HIS A 125 14.42 3.29 12.18
N ASP A 126 14.01 4.38 12.82
CA ASP A 126 13.84 4.52 14.26
C ASP A 126 12.81 3.59 14.92
N ASP A 127 11.98 2.90 14.14
CA ASP A 127 10.95 1.99 14.64
C ASP A 127 10.62 0.94 13.58
N PHE A 128 9.98 -0.14 13.99
CA PHE A 128 9.42 -1.13 13.08
C PHE A 128 8.10 -0.66 12.45
N GLY A 129 7.61 -1.43 11.47
CA GLY A 129 6.34 -1.19 10.78
C GLY A 129 6.51 -0.59 9.38
N GLY A 130 7.69 -0.05 9.04
CA GLY A 130 7.97 0.54 7.72
C GLY A 130 6.96 1.64 7.38
N HIS A 131 6.36 1.59 6.18
CA HIS A 131 5.30 2.54 5.79
C HIS A 131 4.07 2.50 6.72
N ALA A 132 3.83 1.41 7.45
CA ALA A 132 2.70 1.25 8.36
C ALA A 132 3.05 1.59 9.82
N LYS A 133 4.21 2.23 10.08
CA LYS A 133 4.61 2.59 11.43
C LYS A 133 3.60 3.50 12.14
N ARG A 134 3.57 3.43 13.46
CA ARG A 134 2.68 4.24 14.31
C ARG A 134 3.33 5.57 14.65
N ASN A 135 2.56 6.64 14.51
CA ASN A 135 2.90 7.97 14.99
C ASN A 135 1.89 8.39 16.06
N GLU A 136 2.36 9.04 17.13
CA GLU A 136 1.53 9.49 18.23
C GLU A 136 1.70 11.00 18.46
N MET A 137 0.59 11.69 18.70
CA MET A 137 0.58 13.11 19.05
C MET A 137 -0.35 13.33 20.23
N THR A 138 0.15 14.00 21.27
CA THR A 138 -0.68 14.41 22.39
C THR A 138 -1.32 15.77 22.11
N TYR A 139 -2.65 15.81 22.05
CA TYR A 139 -3.41 17.05 21.90
C TYR A 139 -4.49 17.14 22.98
N ARG A 140 -4.45 18.22 23.78
CA ARG A 140 -5.40 18.49 24.88
C ARG A 140 -5.59 17.29 25.83
N GLY A 141 -4.49 16.67 26.24
CA GLY A 141 -4.50 15.51 27.16
C GLY A 141 -4.99 14.20 26.53
N ARG A 142 -5.16 14.14 25.20
CA ARG A 142 -5.50 12.92 24.46
C ARG A 142 -4.35 12.53 23.56
N THR A 143 -3.99 11.26 23.56
CA THR A 143 -3.09 10.68 22.55
C THR A 143 -3.89 10.39 21.29
N LEU A 144 -3.49 11.03 20.19
CA LEU A 144 -3.96 10.76 18.85
C LEU A 144 -2.95 9.82 18.19
N MET A 145 -3.43 8.71 17.64
CA MET A 145 -2.62 7.77 16.88
C MET A 145 -2.88 7.96 15.39
N LEU A 146 -1.81 8.05 14.62
CA LEU A 146 -1.85 8.12 13.16
C LEU A 146 -0.93 7.05 12.57
N ASN A 147 -1.24 6.59 11.38
CA ASN A 147 -0.31 5.80 10.59
C ASN A 147 0.82 6.67 10.03
N GLY A 148 1.88 6.01 9.54
CA GLY A 148 2.85 6.61 8.63
C GLY A 148 2.21 6.85 7.26
N GLY A 149 2.61 6.09 6.25
CA GLY A 149 2.05 6.15 4.90
C GLY A 149 0.92 5.15 4.62
N THR A 150 0.86 4.02 5.32
CA THR A 150 -0.16 2.98 5.08
C THR A 150 -1.43 3.28 5.88
N SER A 151 -2.45 3.83 5.21
CA SER A 151 -3.65 4.37 5.87
C SER A 151 -4.73 3.34 6.21
N TYR A 152 -4.85 2.23 5.48
CA TYR A 152 -5.90 1.24 5.71
C TYR A 152 -5.56 -0.12 5.09
N LEU A 153 -6.20 -1.17 5.60
CA LEU A 153 -6.28 -2.47 4.94
C LEU A 153 -7.46 -2.45 3.97
N GLU A 154 -7.20 -2.54 2.68
CA GLU A 154 -8.23 -2.51 1.64
C GLU A 154 -8.71 -3.93 1.31
N SER A 155 -10.01 -4.08 1.00
CA SER A 155 -10.56 -5.33 0.47
C SER A 155 -10.23 -6.57 1.31
N VAL A 156 -10.21 -6.45 2.64
CA VAL A 156 -9.82 -7.52 3.57
C VAL A 156 -10.60 -8.82 3.36
N ASN A 157 -11.85 -8.74 2.88
CA ASN A 157 -12.66 -9.93 2.56
C ASN A 157 -12.10 -10.78 1.40
N HIS A 158 -11.18 -10.23 0.59
CA HIS A 158 -10.48 -10.94 -0.48
C HIS A 158 -9.10 -11.46 -0.07
N TYR A 159 -8.71 -11.28 1.19
CA TYR A 159 -7.41 -11.75 1.67
C TYR A 159 -7.35 -13.28 1.65
N SER A 160 -6.17 -13.79 1.29
CA SER A 160 -5.89 -15.22 1.36
C SER A 160 -6.03 -15.75 2.79
N ALA A 161 -6.22 -17.07 2.94
CA ALA A 161 -6.22 -17.71 4.25
C ALA A 161 -4.95 -17.40 5.06
N VAL A 162 -3.78 -17.37 4.40
CA VAL A 162 -2.49 -17.03 5.03
C VAL A 162 -2.51 -15.62 5.63
N SER A 163 -3.01 -14.65 4.87
CA SER A 163 -3.10 -13.26 5.33
C SER A 163 -4.09 -13.11 6.48
N GLN A 164 -5.24 -13.77 6.41
CA GLN A 164 -6.24 -13.77 7.50
C GLN A 164 -5.69 -14.41 8.78
N THR A 165 -4.97 -15.53 8.66
CA THR A 165 -4.29 -16.17 9.80
C THR A 165 -3.29 -15.22 10.46
N LEU A 166 -2.50 -14.50 9.68
CA LEU A 166 -1.55 -13.53 10.24
C LEU A 166 -2.27 -12.41 10.98
N LEU A 167 -3.32 -11.81 10.37
CA LEU A 167 -4.10 -10.75 11.01
C LEU A 167 -4.68 -11.22 12.36
N ALA A 168 -5.28 -12.42 12.39
CA ALA A 168 -5.80 -13.00 13.62
C ALA A 168 -4.70 -13.27 14.65
N ALA A 169 -3.54 -13.78 14.22
CA ALA A 169 -2.41 -14.07 15.11
C ALA A 169 -1.83 -12.82 15.80
N VAL A 170 -1.88 -11.66 15.13
CA VAL A 170 -1.48 -10.36 15.72
C VAL A 170 -2.64 -9.65 16.42
N GLY A 171 -3.80 -10.30 16.56
CA GLY A 171 -4.96 -9.78 17.30
C GLY A 171 -5.84 -8.79 16.53
N ILE A 172 -5.71 -8.71 15.20
CA ILE A 172 -6.56 -7.85 14.37
C ILE A 172 -7.90 -8.56 14.11
N ASP A 173 -8.94 -8.05 14.77
CA ASP A 173 -10.33 -8.42 14.52
C ASP A 173 -10.94 -7.54 13.43
N THR A 174 -11.00 -8.07 12.22
CA THR A 174 -11.50 -7.37 11.03
C THR A 174 -13.02 -7.15 11.08
N GLN A 175 -13.77 -7.99 11.81
CA GLN A 175 -15.21 -7.85 11.98
C GLN A 175 -15.52 -6.69 12.93
N SER A 176 -14.83 -6.64 14.08
CA SER A 176 -14.94 -5.54 15.04
C SER A 176 -14.49 -4.20 14.42
N ALA A 177 -13.38 -4.20 13.68
CA ALA A 177 -12.91 -3.01 12.96
C ALA A 177 -13.96 -2.48 11.95
N ASN A 178 -14.62 -3.38 11.22
CA ASN A 178 -15.70 -3.01 10.30
C ASN A 178 -16.92 -2.43 11.03
N ALA A 179 -17.32 -3.04 12.15
CA ALA A 179 -18.47 -2.59 12.94
C ALA A 179 -18.24 -1.20 13.53
N THR A 180 -17.08 -0.97 14.15
CA THR A 180 -16.70 0.31 14.75
C THR A 180 -16.55 1.43 13.70
N SER A 181 -16.09 1.10 12.50
CA SER A 181 -15.95 2.04 11.39
C SER A 181 -17.27 2.40 10.69
N ALA A 182 -18.38 1.73 11.01
CA ALA A 182 -19.66 1.90 10.30
C ALA A 182 -20.25 3.31 10.44
N ALA A 183 -20.09 3.95 11.61
CA ALA A 183 -20.54 5.32 11.82
C ALA A 183 -19.75 6.31 10.95
N GLY A 184 -18.42 6.19 10.94
CA GLY A 184 -17.54 7.03 10.12
C GLY A 184 -17.86 6.93 8.62
N ARG A 185 -18.12 5.71 8.12
CA ARG A 185 -18.52 5.48 6.72
C ARG A 185 -19.84 6.17 6.31
N ARG A 186 -20.69 6.51 7.28
CA ARG A 186 -21.94 7.25 7.05
C ARG A 186 -21.84 8.74 7.36
N LEU A 187 -20.73 9.21 7.91
CA LEU A 187 -20.58 10.58 8.41
C LEU A 187 -21.01 11.63 7.37
N TYR A 188 -20.38 11.65 6.20
CA TYR A 188 -20.72 12.62 5.15
C TYR A 188 -22.18 12.54 4.73
N ARG A 189 -22.70 11.33 4.50
CA ARG A 189 -24.14 11.14 4.17
C ARG A 189 -25.05 11.63 5.29
N SER A 190 -24.68 11.43 6.55
CA SER A 190 -25.47 11.89 7.71
C SER A 190 -25.50 13.41 7.84
N LEU A 191 -24.53 14.10 7.24
CA LEU A 191 -24.49 15.56 7.12
C LEU A 191 -25.21 16.07 5.86
N GLY A 192 -25.89 15.19 5.11
CA GLY A 192 -26.53 15.54 3.84
C GLY A 192 -25.54 15.72 2.68
N LEU A 193 -24.26 15.34 2.86
CA LEU A 193 -23.23 15.48 1.84
C LEU A 193 -23.22 14.26 0.91
N GLY A 194 -23.05 14.52 -0.38
CA GLY A 194 -23.03 13.52 -1.44
C GLY A 194 -21.92 13.78 -2.46
N SER A 195 -21.79 12.88 -3.43
CA SER A 195 -20.91 13.09 -4.58
C SER A 195 -21.49 14.14 -5.52
N ALA A 196 -20.61 14.86 -6.22
CA ALA A 196 -20.95 15.76 -7.31
C ALA A 196 -19.77 15.80 -8.29
N THR A 197 -20.03 16.21 -9.53
CA THR A 197 -19.01 16.49 -10.55
C THR A 197 -19.11 17.96 -10.94
N PHE A 198 -18.00 18.67 -10.86
CA PHE A 198 -17.91 20.07 -11.30
C PHE A 198 -17.35 20.12 -12.72
N PHE A 199 -18.11 20.71 -13.63
CA PHE A 199 -17.72 20.98 -15.00
C PHE A 199 -17.25 22.43 -15.06
N ALA A 200 -15.93 22.63 -15.19
CA ALA A 200 -15.34 23.95 -15.25
C ALA A 200 -15.58 24.61 -16.62
N LYS A 201 -15.89 25.90 -16.63
CA LYS A 201 -16.16 26.67 -17.86
C LYS A 201 -15.04 26.60 -18.89
N GLU A 202 -13.79 26.58 -18.46
CA GLU A 202 -12.61 26.56 -19.33
C GLU A 202 -12.54 25.30 -20.20
N VAL A 203 -13.18 24.21 -19.75
CA VAL A 203 -13.17 22.91 -20.42
C VAL A 203 -14.52 22.61 -21.07
N PHE A 204 -15.62 22.93 -20.39
CA PHE A 204 -16.97 22.51 -20.79
C PHE A 204 -17.90 23.67 -21.22
N GLY A 205 -17.38 24.89 -21.28
CA GLY A 205 -18.10 26.07 -21.77
C GLY A 205 -19.00 26.78 -20.75
N GLU A 206 -19.32 26.13 -19.62
CA GLU A 206 -20.10 26.69 -18.51
C GLU A 206 -19.63 26.07 -17.18
N ASP A 207 -19.61 26.89 -16.12
CA ASP A 207 -19.44 26.38 -14.75
C ASP A 207 -20.71 25.69 -14.29
N ARG A 208 -20.68 24.37 -14.17
CA ARG A 208 -21.84 23.59 -13.73
C ARG A 208 -21.48 22.53 -12.71
N LEU A 209 -22.13 22.56 -11.55
CA LEU A 209 -22.07 21.49 -10.57
C LEU A 209 -23.25 20.53 -10.77
N VAL A 210 -22.98 19.28 -11.14
CA VAL A 210 -24.01 18.24 -11.27
C VAL A 210 -23.90 17.28 -10.10
N MET A 211 -25.00 17.16 -9.34
CA MET A 211 -25.06 16.30 -8.15
C MET A 211 -25.09 14.81 -8.52
N GLY A 212 -24.58 13.97 -7.63
CA GLY A 212 -24.52 12.53 -7.81
C GLY A 212 -23.27 12.06 -8.55
N ARG A 213 -23.33 10.81 -9.01
CA ARG A 213 -22.30 10.15 -9.84
C ARG A 213 -23.05 9.31 -10.86
N GLY A 214 -22.66 9.38 -12.12
CA GLY A 214 -23.26 8.56 -13.18
C GLY A 214 -23.36 7.08 -12.78
N GLY A 215 -24.47 6.45 -13.13
CA GLY A 215 -24.75 5.04 -12.79
C GLY A 215 -25.37 4.79 -11.40
N ARG A 216 -25.68 5.84 -10.61
CA ARG A 216 -26.50 5.72 -9.39
C ARG A 216 -27.75 6.59 -9.49
N SER A 217 -28.89 6.08 -9.02
CA SER A 217 -30.21 6.74 -9.02
C SER A 217 -30.57 7.40 -10.35
N GLY A 218 -31.13 6.62 -11.30
CA GLY A 218 -31.56 7.11 -12.62
C GLY A 218 -30.69 6.65 -13.81
N GLY A 219 -29.49 6.13 -13.53
CA GLY A 219 -28.58 5.62 -14.56
C GLY A 219 -27.71 6.70 -15.20
N TRP A 220 -26.87 6.31 -16.17
CA TRP A 220 -25.93 7.24 -16.80
C TRP A 220 -26.62 8.28 -17.69
N ALA A 221 -27.62 7.86 -18.48
CA ALA A 221 -28.31 8.75 -19.41
C ALA A 221 -29.02 9.93 -18.70
N GLU A 222 -29.77 9.65 -17.63
CA GLU A 222 -30.48 10.67 -16.85
C GLU A 222 -29.53 11.66 -16.18
N TRP A 223 -28.40 11.16 -15.66
CA TRP A 223 -27.38 12.01 -15.04
C TRP A 223 -26.66 12.88 -16.07
N LEU A 224 -26.30 12.30 -17.22
CA LEU A 224 -25.60 13.00 -18.30
C LEU A 224 -26.46 14.12 -18.92
N ALA A 225 -27.78 13.94 -18.98
CA ALA A 225 -28.71 14.96 -19.47
C ALA A 225 -28.66 16.28 -18.66
N GLN A 226 -28.13 16.27 -17.44
CA GLN A 226 -27.97 17.45 -16.58
C GLN A 226 -26.62 18.16 -16.81
N THR A 227 -25.69 17.52 -17.50
CA THR A 227 -24.33 18.04 -17.74
C THR A 227 -24.31 19.08 -18.87
N PRO A 228 -23.28 19.95 -18.95
CA PRO A 228 -23.14 20.89 -20.06
C PRO A 228 -22.54 20.23 -21.32
N MET A 229 -22.35 18.91 -21.32
CA MET A 229 -21.74 18.19 -22.45
C MET A 229 -22.65 18.16 -23.68
N SER A 230 -22.06 18.03 -24.87
CA SER A 230 -22.80 17.88 -26.12
C SER A 230 -23.68 16.61 -26.12
N PRO A 231 -24.84 16.61 -26.80
CA PRO A 231 -25.70 15.43 -26.90
C PRO A 231 -24.95 14.18 -27.41
N GLU A 232 -24.00 14.36 -28.31
CA GLU A 232 -23.12 13.30 -28.84
C GLU A 232 -22.28 12.68 -27.71
N ALA A 233 -21.58 13.51 -26.93
CA ALA A 233 -20.75 13.04 -25.84
C ALA A 233 -21.56 12.38 -24.72
N GLN A 234 -22.74 12.92 -24.40
CA GLN A 234 -23.67 12.30 -23.45
C GLN A 234 -24.08 10.89 -23.90
N ARG A 235 -24.41 10.70 -25.19
CA ARG A 235 -24.75 9.38 -25.74
C ARG A 235 -23.58 8.42 -25.69
N ASP A 236 -22.38 8.86 -26.08
CA ASP A 236 -21.20 8.00 -26.08
C ASP A 236 -20.76 7.59 -24.67
N ILE A 237 -20.78 8.51 -23.71
CA ILE A 237 -20.49 8.16 -22.31
C ILE A 237 -21.54 7.17 -21.78
N ALA A 238 -22.83 7.39 -22.05
CA ALA A 238 -23.87 6.45 -21.63
C ALA A 238 -23.64 5.05 -22.22
N ARG A 239 -23.29 4.96 -23.52
CA ARG A 239 -23.00 3.70 -24.21
C ARG A 239 -21.82 2.94 -23.61
N LEU A 240 -20.76 3.62 -23.17
CA LEU A 240 -19.61 2.97 -22.52
C LEU A 240 -19.97 2.28 -21.19
N TYR A 241 -21.07 2.68 -20.56
CA TYR A 241 -21.51 2.19 -19.25
C TYR A 241 -22.76 1.30 -19.28
N ASP A 242 -23.25 1.01 -20.46
CA ASP A 242 -24.42 0.16 -20.68
C ASP A 242 -23.95 -1.20 -21.18
N ASP A 243 -24.11 -2.25 -20.37
CA ASP A 243 -23.64 -3.60 -20.68
C ASP A 243 -24.30 -4.18 -21.94
N ASP A 244 -25.52 -3.75 -22.28
CA ASP A 244 -26.23 -4.18 -23.48
C ASP A 244 -25.75 -3.42 -24.73
N ALA A 245 -25.29 -2.18 -24.56
CA ALA A 245 -24.87 -1.30 -25.66
C ALA A 245 -23.35 -1.21 -25.86
N ASN A 246 -22.53 -1.68 -24.92
CA ASN A 246 -21.07 -1.62 -24.97
C ASN A 246 -20.48 -2.88 -25.64
N PRO A 247 -20.07 -2.83 -26.92
CA PRO A 247 -19.62 -4.00 -27.65
C PRO A 247 -18.19 -4.42 -27.25
N ASP A 248 -17.82 -5.64 -27.67
CA ASP A 248 -16.42 -6.05 -27.71
C ASP A 248 -15.65 -5.29 -28.81
N TYR A 249 -14.75 -4.38 -28.43
CA TYR A 249 -13.94 -3.59 -29.37
C TYR A 249 -12.74 -4.33 -29.95
N LEU A 250 -12.45 -5.54 -29.46
CA LEU A 250 -11.32 -6.36 -29.92
C LEU A 250 -11.79 -7.77 -30.27
N PRO A 251 -12.79 -7.91 -31.18
CA PRO A 251 -13.34 -9.20 -31.51
C PRO A 251 -12.27 -10.11 -32.13
N GLY A 252 -12.30 -11.38 -31.77
CA GLY A 252 -11.37 -12.39 -32.27
C GLY A 252 -10.03 -12.49 -31.52
N LEU A 253 -9.78 -11.63 -30.52
CA LEU A 253 -8.65 -11.81 -29.60
C LEU A 253 -9.04 -12.66 -28.39
N SER A 254 -8.07 -13.43 -27.86
CA SER A 254 -8.22 -14.07 -26.56
C SER A 254 -8.20 -13.04 -25.42
N ASP A 255 -8.70 -13.39 -24.24
CA ASP A 255 -8.65 -12.50 -23.07
C ASP A 255 -7.23 -12.06 -22.71
N ALA A 256 -6.23 -12.94 -22.89
CA ALA A 256 -4.83 -12.62 -22.64
C ALA A 256 -4.31 -11.59 -23.66
N ASP A 257 -4.62 -11.79 -24.94
CA ASP A 257 -4.19 -10.89 -26.02
C ASP A 257 -4.91 -9.54 -25.95
N LYS A 258 -6.19 -9.52 -25.54
CA LYS A 258 -6.91 -8.27 -25.26
C LYS A 258 -6.21 -7.48 -24.15
N LYS A 259 -5.86 -8.14 -23.04
CA LYS A 259 -5.17 -7.49 -21.92
C LYS A 259 -3.80 -6.95 -22.31
N ASP A 260 -2.99 -7.73 -23.03
CA ASP A 260 -1.68 -7.27 -23.51
C ASP A 260 -1.83 -6.07 -24.47
N ARG A 261 -2.79 -6.13 -25.40
CA ARG A 261 -3.05 -5.01 -26.32
C ARG A 261 -3.53 -3.75 -25.59
N LEU A 262 -4.49 -3.88 -24.68
CA LEU A 262 -5.01 -2.75 -23.90
C LEU A 262 -3.96 -2.15 -22.95
N ALA A 263 -2.97 -2.94 -22.51
CA ALA A 263 -1.86 -2.44 -21.71
C ALA A 263 -0.88 -1.55 -22.50
N ARG A 264 -0.88 -1.65 -23.85
CA ARG A 264 0.06 -0.97 -24.75
C ARG A 264 -0.52 0.25 -25.46
N ILE A 265 -1.80 0.52 -25.30
CA ILE A 265 -2.47 1.71 -25.87
C ILE A 265 -2.98 2.59 -24.74
N SER A 266 -3.00 3.90 -24.96
CA SER A 266 -3.59 4.82 -23.99
C SER A 266 -5.11 4.65 -23.95
N TYR A 267 -5.74 4.96 -22.82
CA TYR A 267 -7.19 4.96 -22.71
C TYR A 267 -7.81 6.02 -23.64
N ARG A 268 -7.12 7.13 -23.87
CA ARG A 268 -7.48 8.12 -24.90
C ARG A 268 -7.57 7.49 -26.28
N ASP A 269 -6.54 6.77 -26.72
CA ASP A 269 -6.52 6.15 -28.05
C ASP A 269 -7.52 5.01 -28.13
N PHE A 270 -7.73 4.26 -27.05
CA PHE A 270 -8.85 3.32 -26.98
C PHE A 270 -10.19 4.02 -27.23
N LEU A 271 -10.47 5.12 -26.53
CA LEU A 271 -11.71 5.87 -26.68
C LEU A 271 -11.91 6.39 -28.11
N LEU A 272 -10.89 7.02 -28.70
CA LEU A 272 -10.98 7.65 -30.02
C LEU A 272 -10.87 6.65 -31.18
N ASP A 273 -9.97 5.67 -31.09
CA ASP A 273 -9.62 4.81 -32.21
C ASP A 273 -10.37 3.49 -32.22
N LEU A 274 -10.73 2.95 -31.06
CA LEU A 274 -11.46 1.68 -30.93
C LEU A 274 -12.92 1.90 -30.59
N ALA A 275 -13.21 2.64 -29.52
CA ALA A 275 -14.58 2.89 -29.08
C ALA A 275 -15.31 3.97 -29.90
N LYS A 276 -14.57 4.71 -30.73
CA LYS A 276 -15.06 5.74 -31.66
C LYS A 276 -15.98 6.75 -31.00
N VAL A 277 -15.65 7.18 -29.78
CA VAL A 277 -16.43 8.21 -29.08
C VAL A 277 -16.18 9.60 -29.65
N HIS A 278 -17.12 10.51 -29.45
CA HIS A 278 -16.95 11.92 -29.76
C HIS A 278 -15.75 12.52 -28.99
N PRO A 279 -14.91 13.38 -29.61
CA PRO A 279 -13.72 13.94 -28.96
C PRO A 279 -13.97 14.67 -27.63
N ASP A 280 -15.14 15.30 -27.45
CA ASP A 280 -15.52 15.98 -26.20
C ASP A 280 -15.58 15.03 -24.99
N VAL A 281 -15.71 13.72 -25.23
CA VAL A 281 -15.70 12.70 -24.16
C VAL A 281 -14.34 12.65 -23.45
N ILE A 282 -13.25 12.99 -24.13
CA ILE A 282 -11.89 12.90 -23.59
C ILE A 282 -11.74 13.77 -22.34
N ALA A 283 -12.22 15.02 -22.39
CA ALA A 283 -12.16 15.94 -21.26
C ALA A 283 -12.89 15.40 -20.01
N PHE A 284 -13.96 14.62 -20.19
CA PHE A 284 -14.71 14.01 -19.08
C PHE A 284 -13.95 12.87 -18.38
N PHE A 285 -13.10 12.16 -19.12
CA PHE A 285 -12.32 11.04 -18.57
C PHE A 285 -10.90 11.44 -18.13
N ASP A 286 -10.36 12.55 -18.65
CA ASP A 286 -8.94 12.92 -18.49
C ASP A 286 -8.49 13.07 -17.04
N ASP A 287 -9.34 13.59 -16.16
CA ASP A 287 -8.98 13.78 -14.75
C ASP A 287 -9.02 12.50 -13.90
N ARG A 288 -9.67 11.44 -14.39
CA ARG A 288 -9.91 10.23 -13.59
C ARG A 288 -8.64 9.51 -13.13
N PRO A 289 -7.65 9.24 -14.01
CA PRO A 289 -6.43 8.59 -13.58
C PRO A 289 -5.51 9.50 -12.75
N LYS A 290 -5.66 10.83 -12.81
CA LYS A 290 -4.72 11.78 -12.18
C LYS A 290 -4.60 11.59 -10.67
N GLY A 291 -5.70 11.22 -9.99
CA GLY A 291 -5.68 10.98 -8.55
C GLY A 291 -4.86 9.76 -8.10
N SER A 292 -4.58 8.82 -8.99
CA SER A 292 -3.84 7.58 -8.67
C SER A 292 -2.54 7.44 -9.45
N PHE A 293 -2.48 7.93 -10.68
CA PHE A 293 -1.36 7.77 -11.61
C PHE A 293 -0.66 9.09 -11.94
N CYS A 294 -1.18 10.23 -11.49
CA CYS A 294 -0.63 11.57 -11.76
C CYS A 294 -0.50 11.93 -13.25
N VAL A 295 -1.20 11.20 -14.14
CA VAL A 295 -1.23 11.42 -15.60
C VAL A 295 -2.68 11.44 -16.09
N GLY A 296 -2.91 12.07 -17.25
CA GLY A 296 -4.19 12.04 -17.97
C GLY A 296 -4.44 10.72 -18.68
N ILE A 297 -5.54 10.63 -19.43
CA ILE A 297 -5.91 9.37 -20.11
C ILE A 297 -5.05 9.06 -21.34
N ASP A 298 -4.22 10.00 -21.76
CA ASP A 298 -3.17 9.85 -22.76
C ASP A 298 -1.94 9.09 -22.24
N GLY A 299 -1.64 9.20 -20.95
CA GLY A 299 -0.57 8.45 -20.26
C GLY A 299 -1.07 7.21 -19.50
N HIS A 300 -2.37 6.96 -19.50
CA HIS A 300 -3.00 5.87 -18.75
C HIS A 300 -3.32 4.68 -19.67
N PRO A 301 -2.84 3.45 -19.39
CA PRO A 301 -3.16 2.29 -20.22
C PRO A 301 -4.66 2.00 -20.27
N ALA A 302 -5.19 1.68 -21.46
CA ALA A 302 -6.59 1.34 -21.65
C ALA A 302 -7.05 0.10 -20.86
N LEU A 303 -6.11 -0.74 -20.43
CA LEU A 303 -6.36 -1.90 -19.57
C LEU A 303 -7.05 -1.53 -18.25
N TYR A 304 -6.85 -0.30 -17.77
CA TYR A 304 -7.36 0.16 -16.46
C TYR A 304 -8.55 1.14 -16.57
N GLY A 305 -8.98 1.47 -17.79
CA GLY A 305 -10.05 2.43 -18.06
C GLY A 305 -11.46 1.86 -18.08
#